data_AF-A0A3N5HRI3-F1
#
_entry.id   AF-A0A3N5HRI3-F1
#
_cell.length_a   1.000
_cell.length_b   1.000
_cell.length_c   1.000
_cell.angle_alpha   90.00
_cell.angle_beta   90.00
_cell.angle_gamma   90.00
#
_symmetry.space_group_name_H-M   'P 1'
#
loop_
_entity.id
_entity.type
_entity.pdbx_description
1 polymer ?
#
loop_
_entity_poly.entity_id
_entity_poly.type
_entity_poly.pdbx_seq_one_letter_code
_entity_poly.pdbx_strand_id
1 'polypeptide(L)'
;MATPEEPPNERYSDVVDRLEEVVKKLEGRELTLEDSLEEFEKGIQLVKRGEALLQQAERRVQELLEHKGGDRTVPLETVRGAPSKPAPAATDDDDIPF
;
A
#
# COMPACT_ATOMS: atom_id res chain seq x y z
N MET A 1 -9.41 39.32 4.52
CA MET A 1 -9.71 38.01 5.12
C MET A 1 -8.50 37.13 4.86
N ALA A 2 -7.69 36.86 5.88
CA ALA A 2 -6.55 35.95 5.79
C ALA A 2 -7.06 34.52 6.02
N THR A 3 -6.80 33.62 5.08
CA THR A 3 -6.98 32.17 5.30
C THR A 3 -5.97 31.72 6.35
N PRO A 4 -6.38 30.90 7.36
CA PRO A 4 -5.43 30.37 8.32
C PRO A 4 -4.50 29.39 7.61
N GLU A 5 -3.18 29.55 7.79
CA GLU A 5 -2.23 28.49 7.48
C GLU A 5 -2.61 27.26 8.30
N GLU A 6 -3.08 26.22 7.62
CA GLU A 6 -3.14 24.88 8.18
C GLU A 6 -1.72 24.45 8.59
N PRO A 7 -1.56 23.72 9.70
CA PRO A 7 -0.26 23.16 10.09
C PRO A 7 0.28 22.32 8.92
N PRO A 8 1.59 22.03 8.84
CA PRO A 8 2.13 21.22 7.76
C PRO A 8 1.58 19.79 7.89
N ASN A 9 0.38 19.56 7.37
CA ASN A 9 -0.11 18.26 6.99
C ASN A 9 0.81 17.83 5.86
N GLU A 10 1.80 16.99 6.20
CA GLU A 10 2.74 16.43 5.25
C GLU A 10 1.96 15.89 4.04
N ARG A 11 2.24 16.42 2.85
CA ARG A 11 1.52 16.01 1.65
C ARG A 11 2.03 14.67 1.19
N TYR A 12 1.17 13.90 0.53
CA TYR A 12 1.58 12.63 -0.06
C TYR A 12 2.77 12.80 -1.04
N SER A 13 2.77 13.88 -1.84
CA SER A 13 3.90 14.24 -2.71
C SER A 13 5.21 14.36 -1.94
N ASP A 14 5.19 15.01 -0.78
CA ASP A 14 6.39 15.25 0.02
C ASP A 14 6.95 13.94 0.58
N VAL A 15 6.08 12.99 0.94
CA VAL A 15 6.48 11.64 1.38
C VAL A 15 7.14 10.87 0.23
N VAL A 16 6.57 10.96 -0.98
CA VAL A 16 7.12 10.31 -2.18
C VAL A 16 8.47 10.89 -2.54
N ASP A 17 8.60 12.23 -2.58
CA ASP A 17 9.86 12.90 -2.90
C ASP A 17 10.99 12.49 -1.94
N ARG A 18 10.70 12.43 -0.64
CA ARG A 18 11.67 11.96 0.36
C ARG A 18 12.01 10.48 0.22
N LEU A 19 11.05 9.65 -0.17
CA LEU A 19 11.29 8.23 -0.40
C LEU A 19 12.22 8.04 -1.61
N GLU A 20 12.04 8.82 -2.68
CA GLU A 20 12.95 8.82 -3.82
C GLU A 20 14.37 9.25 -3.43
N GLU A 21 14.51 10.24 -2.55
CA GLU A 21 15.83 10.64 -2.03
C GLU A 21 16.50 9.51 -1.24
N VAL A 22 15.74 8.81 -0.39
CA VAL A 22 16.24 7.63 0.35
C VAL A 22 16.71 6.54 -0.62
N VAL A 23 15.91 6.23 -1.64
CA VAL A 23 16.28 5.23 -2.66
C VAL A 23 17.55 5.65 -3.41
N LYS A 24 17.65 6.90 -3.85
CA LYS A 24 18.85 7.43 -4.52
C LYS A 24 20.10 7.30 -3.65
N LYS A 25 19.98 7.53 -2.33
CA LYS A 25 21.08 7.32 -1.40
C LYS A 25 21.44 5.84 -1.30
N LEU A 26 20.46 4.95 -1.10
CA LEU A 26 20.69 3.51 -1.02
C LEU A 26 21.32 2.91 -2.30
N GLU A 27 21.07 3.50 -3.46
CA GLU A 27 21.72 3.13 -4.73
C GLU A 27 23.17 3.61 -4.84
N GLY A 28 23.60 4.50 -3.94
CA GLY A 28 24.96 5.01 -3.84
C GLY A 28 25.95 3.91 -3.42
N ARG A 29 27.11 3.86 -4.09
CA ARG A 29 28.14 2.82 -3.86
C ARG A 29 29.03 3.06 -2.63
N GLU A 30 28.84 4.18 -1.94
CA GLU A 30 29.74 4.64 -0.87
C GLU A 30 29.11 4.58 0.54
N LEU A 31 27.88 4.07 0.69
CA LEU A 31 27.29 3.93 2.03
C LEU A 31 27.96 2.80 2.80
N THR A 32 28.21 3.08 4.08
CA THR A 32 28.54 2.02 5.04
C THR A 32 27.32 1.14 5.30
N LEU A 33 27.54 -0.02 5.94
CA LEU A 33 26.43 -0.91 6.31
C LEU A 33 25.48 -0.23 7.30
N GLU A 34 26.03 0.45 8.31
CA GLU A 34 25.27 1.20 9.30
C GLU A 34 24.43 2.30 8.65
N ASP A 35 25.01 3.10 7.75
CA ASP A 35 24.28 4.16 7.03
C ASP A 35 23.17 3.57 6.15
N SER A 36 23.44 2.43 5.50
CA SER A 36 22.47 1.73 4.66
C SER A 36 21.27 1.24 5.47
N LEU A 37 21.50 0.76 6.69
CA LEU A 37 20.44 0.34 7.60
C LEU A 37 19.60 1.54 8.08
N GLU A 38 20.25 2.67 8.36
CA GLU A 38 19.56 3.88 8.78
C GLU A 38 18.66 4.44 7.67
N GLU A 39 19.17 4.54 6.44
CA GLU A 39 18.39 4.99 5.29
C GLU A 39 17.25 4.00 4.96
N PHE A 40 17.49 2.70 5.10
CA PHE A 40 16.42 1.70 4.95
C PHE A 40 15.31 1.89 5.99
N GLU A 41 15.65 2.11 7.26
CA GLU A 41 14.67 2.37 8.31
C GLU A 41 13.84 3.64 8.02
N LYS A 42 14.51 4.72 7.58
CA LYS A 42 13.84 5.95 7.12
C LYS A 42 12.86 5.65 5.97
N GLY A 43 13.27 4.84 5.00
CA GLY A 43 12.42 4.39 3.90
C GLY A 43 11.17 3.67 4.39
N ILE A 44 11.30 2.73 5.32
CA ILE A 44 10.15 2.01 5.91
C ILE A 44 9.19 2.97 6.64
N GLN A 45 9.73 3.96 7.36
CA GLN A 45 8.89 4.96 8.03
C GLN A 45 8.12 5.82 7.02
N LEU A 46 8.75 6.23 5.91
CA LEU A 46 8.10 6.99 4.84
C LEU A 46 6.98 6.18 4.17
N VAL A 47 7.21 4.90 3.87
CA VAL A 47 6.18 4.02 3.31
C VAL A 47 4.96 3.94 4.24
N LYS A 48 5.18 3.71 5.54
CA LYS A 48 4.09 3.67 6.53
C LYS A 48 3.31 4.98 6.61
N ARG A 49 3.99 6.12 6.49
CA ARG A 49 3.32 7.44 6.43
C ARG A 49 2.48 7.58 5.17
N GLY A 50 3.02 7.19 4.02
CA GLY A 50 2.30 7.19 2.74
C GLY A 50 1.03 6.35 2.81
N GLU A 51 1.12 5.13 3.36
CA GLU A 51 -0.04 4.26 3.59
C GLU A 51 -1.09 4.92 4.49
N ALA A 52 -0.68 5.56 5.58
CA ALA A 52 -1.60 6.25 6.49
C ALA A 52 -2.34 7.42 5.80
N LEU A 53 -1.64 8.20 4.97
CA LEU A 53 -2.22 9.28 4.19
C LEU A 53 -3.23 8.75 3.15
N LEU A 54 -2.89 7.67 2.45
CA LEU A 54 -3.78 7.03 1.50
C LEU A 54 -5.04 6.47 2.17
N GLN A 55 -4.89 5.82 3.33
CA GLN A 55 -6.04 5.33 4.11
C GLN A 55 -6.94 6.47 4.57
N GLN A 56 -6.37 7.62 4.96
CA GLN A 56 -7.16 8.80 5.32
C GLN A 56 -7.94 9.33 4.11
N ALA A 57 -7.29 9.41 2.94
CA ALA A 57 -7.95 9.83 1.71
C ALA A 57 -9.07 8.86 1.31
N GLU A 58 -8.84 7.55 1.43
CA GLU A 58 -9.84 6.52 1.14
C GLU A 58 -11.06 6.65 2.05
N ARG A 59 -10.88 6.76 3.37
CA ARG A 59 -11.98 7.00 4.31
C ARG A 59 -12.78 8.24 3.94
N ARG A 60 -12.09 9.32 3.57
CA ARG A 60 -12.74 10.56 3.18
C ARG A 60 -13.58 10.40 1.90
N VAL A 61 -13.08 9.64 0.93
CA VAL A 61 -13.83 9.30 -0.29
C VAL A 61 -15.06 8.47 0.04
N GLN A 62 -14.93 7.46 0.92
CA GLN A 62 -16.04 6.62 1.37
C GLN A 62 -17.15 7.46 2.03
N GLU A 63 -16.80 8.33 2.98
CA GLU A 63 -17.76 9.25 3.62
C GLU A 63 -18.50 10.11 2.58
N LEU A 64 -17.79 10.66 1.60
CA LEU A 64 -18.38 11.50 0.56
C LEU A 64 -19.35 10.72 -0.36
N LEU A 65 -19.08 9.44 -0.60
CA LEU A 65 -19.94 8.57 -1.40
C LEU A 65 -21.18 8.13 -0.60
N GLU A 66 -21.03 7.82 0.68
CA GLU A 66 -22.15 7.51 1.58
C GLU A 66 -23.10 8.71 1.73
N HIS A 67 -22.56 9.92 1.87
CA HIS A 67 -23.34 11.16 1.97
C HIS A 67 -24.05 11.55 0.65
N LYS A 68 -23.62 11.05 -0.50
CA LYS A 68 -24.24 11.32 -1.81
C LYS A 68 -25.36 10.34 -2.19
N GLY A 69 -25.66 9.36 -1.35
CA GLY A 69 -26.78 8.45 -1.55
C GLY A 69 -26.43 7.31 -2.51
N GLY A 70 -25.85 6.26 -1.94
CA GLY A 70 -25.97 4.88 -2.42
C GLY A 70 -25.32 4.57 -3.76
N ASP A 71 -24.00 4.43 -3.79
CA ASP A 71 -23.41 3.48 -4.73
C ASP A 71 -22.28 2.71 -4.04
N ARG A 72 -22.40 1.38 -4.06
CA ARG A 72 -21.55 0.44 -3.32
C ARG A 72 -20.10 0.56 -3.77
N THR A 73 -19.23 1.10 -2.91
CA THR A 73 -17.78 0.94 -3.07
C THR A 73 -17.39 -0.46 -2.64
N VAL A 74 -16.99 -1.29 -3.60
CA VAL A 74 -16.30 -2.53 -3.30
C VAL A 74 -14.91 -2.20 -2.73
N PRO A 75 -14.46 -2.86 -1.64
CA PRO A 75 -13.09 -2.73 -1.17
C PRO A 75 -12.10 -3.04 -2.30
N LEU A 76 -11.07 -2.19 -2.47
CA LEU A 76 -10.00 -2.47 -3.41
C LEU A 76 -9.23 -3.68 -2.90
N GLU A 77 -9.46 -4.84 -3.52
CA GLU A 77 -8.75 -6.06 -3.15
C GLU A 77 -7.24 -5.83 -3.31
N THR A 78 -6.53 -5.80 -2.19
CA THR A 78 -5.08 -5.97 -2.21
C THR A 78 -4.83 -7.34 -2.83
N VAL A 79 -4.31 -7.39 -4.05
CA VAL A 79 -3.88 -8.64 -4.68
C VAL A 79 -2.72 -9.21 -3.87
N ARG A 80 -3.04 -9.91 -2.78
CA ARG A 80 -2.09 -10.70 -2.02
C ARG A 80 -1.97 -12.01 -2.79
N GLY A 81 -0.88 -12.13 -3.53
CA GLY A 81 -0.57 -13.31 -4.32
C GLY A 81 -0.70 -14.59 -3.51
N ALA A 82 -1.62 -15.45 -3.95
CA ALA A 82 -1.64 -16.86 -3.61
C ALA A 82 -2.13 -17.63 -4.85
N PRO A 83 -1.30 -18.46 -5.50
CA PRO A 83 -1.81 -19.45 -6.42
C PRO A 83 -2.52 -20.55 -5.61
N SER A 84 -3.84 -20.48 -5.52
CA SER A 84 -4.64 -21.60 -5.04
C SER A 84 -4.52 -22.76 -6.03
N LYS A 85 -3.83 -23.83 -5.62
CA LYS A 85 -4.15 -25.17 -6.11
C LYS A 85 -4.83 -25.91 -4.97
N PRO A 86 -6.03 -26.45 -5.22
CA PRO A 86 -6.14 -27.90 -5.18
C PRO A 86 -6.86 -28.40 -6.44
N ALA A 87 -6.20 -29.30 -7.17
CA ALA A 87 -6.90 -30.11 -8.16
C ALA A 87 -7.81 -31.09 -7.39
N PRO A 88 -9.10 -31.25 -7.75
CA PRO A 88 -9.89 -32.33 -7.20
C PRO A 88 -9.25 -33.66 -7.60
N ALA A 89 -9.06 -34.52 -6.60
CA ALA A 89 -8.62 -35.88 -6.78
C ALA A 89 -9.55 -36.62 -7.76
N ALA A 90 -8.92 -37.55 -8.47
CA ALA A 90 -9.48 -38.42 -9.48
C ALA A 90 -10.88 -38.96 -9.13
N THR A 91 -11.67 -38.99 -10.19
CA THR A 91 -12.95 -39.68 -10.37
C THR A 91 -12.97 -41.08 -9.75
N ASP A 92 -14.13 -41.39 -9.18
CA ASP A 92 -14.56 -42.65 -8.59
C ASP A 92 -14.02 -43.92 -9.28
N ASP A 93 -13.47 -44.79 -8.44
CA ASP A 93 -13.17 -46.20 -8.67
C ASP A 93 -14.46 -46.98 -8.36
N ASP A 94 -15.34 -47.19 -9.34
CA ASP A 94 -16.42 -48.21 -9.36
C ASP A 94 -17.30 -48.04 -10.63
N ASP A 95 -16.86 -48.60 -11.77
CA ASP A 95 -17.70 -49.15 -12.88
C ASP A 95 -16.90 -49.29 -14.20
N ILE A 96 -16.03 -50.31 -14.30
CA ILE A 96 -15.73 -50.92 -15.61
C ILE A 96 -15.88 -52.44 -15.48
N PRO A 97 -16.95 -53.05 -16.06
CA PRO A 97 -17.08 -54.49 -16.12
C PRO A 97 -16.04 -55.12 -17.04
N PHE A 98 -15.63 -56.36 -16.71
CA PHE A 98 -14.59 -57.18 -17.35
C PHE A 98 -14.56 -57.16 -18.88
#